data_AF-A0A1M6LSU3-F1
#
_entry.id   AF-A0A1M6LSU3-F1
#
_cell.length_a   1.000
_cell.length_b   1.000
_cell.length_c   1.000
_cell.angle_alpha   90.00
_cell.angle_beta   90.00
_cell.angle_gamma   90.00
#
_symmetry.space_group_name_H-M   'P 1'
#
loop_
_entity.id
_entity.type
_entity.pdbx_description
1 polymer ?
#
loop_
_entity_poly.entity_id
_entity_poly.type
_entity_poly.pdbx_seq_one_letter_code
_entity_poly.pdbx_strand_id
1 'polypeptide(L)'
;MMKASLKKFYEYLGSDEELMYFVRMNADWNEESFIKMEQLIREVIRDYANDDSYPKRFIIYFMIEIPSIIGMLSHFKVCPEGYIQEGYTQESYRNLIAERVERLQKIRKDFIMSL
;
A
#
# COMPACT_ATOMS: atom_id res chain seq x y z
N MET A 1 -1.60 18.30 -18.58
CA MET A 1 -2.57 17.22 -18.86
C MET A 1 -2.25 16.06 -17.93
N MET A 2 -3.26 15.36 -17.39
CA MET A 2 -3.02 14.23 -16.47
C MET A 2 -2.38 13.05 -17.22
N LYS A 3 -1.22 12.57 -16.77
CA LYS A 3 -0.55 11.39 -17.34
C LYS A 3 -1.38 10.12 -17.11
N ALA A 4 -1.28 9.17 -18.03
CA ALA A 4 -2.09 7.94 -18.00
C ALA A 4 -1.84 7.09 -16.73
N SER A 5 -0.59 7.01 -16.27
CA SER A 5 -0.23 6.37 -14.99
C SER A 5 -0.99 6.96 -13.80
N LEU A 6 -1.05 8.30 -13.71
CA LEU A 6 -1.79 8.97 -12.63
C LEU A 6 -3.29 8.68 -12.71
N LYS A 7 -3.86 8.63 -13.93
CA LYS A 7 -5.26 8.28 -14.14
C LYS A 7 -5.56 6.89 -13.58
N LYS A 8 -4.75 5.88 -13.95
CA LYS A 8 -4.88 4.50 -13.45
C LYS A 8 -4.74 4.43 -11.93
N PHE A 9 -3.78 5.16 -11.37
CA PHE A 9 -3.61 5.22 -9.92
C PHE A 9 -4.85 5.80 -9.23
N TYR A 10 -5.46 6.86 -9.77
CA TYR A 10 -6.70 7.42 -9.19
C TYR A 10 -7.93 6.55 -9.39
N GLU A 11 -7.99 5.80 -10.50
CA GLU A 11 -9.03 4.77 -10.71
C GLU A 11 -8.89 3.67 -9.66
N TYR A 12 -7.66 3.20 -9.40
CA TYR A 12 -7.37 2.26 -8.31
C TYR A 12 -7.79 2.83 -6.96
N LEU A 13 -7.47 4.09 -6.65
CA LEU A 13 -7.92 4.73 -5.39
C LEU A 13 -9.43 4.84 -5.22
N GLY A 14 -10.20 4.70 -6.30
CA GLY A 14 -11.67 4.70 -6.27
C GLY A 14 -12.30 3.31 -6.35
N SER A 15 -11.48 2.25 -6.40
CA SER A 15 -11.95 0.87 -6.57
C SER A 15 -12.02 0.10 -5.25
N ASP A 16 -12.76 -1.01 -5.26
CA ASP A 16 -12.80 -1.99 -4.17
C ASP A 16 -11.52 -2.83 -4.05
N GLU A 17 -10.68 -2.81 -5.09
CA GLU A 17 -9.34 -3.41 -5.10
C GLU A 17 -8.27 -2.53 -4.40
N GLU A 18 -8.66 -1.37 -3.88
CA GLU A 18 -7.75 -0.46 -3.18
C GLU A 18 -7.31 -1.05 -1.82
N LEU A 19 -6.01 -1.01 -1.52
CA LEU A 19 -5.45 -1.69 -0.36
C LEU A 19 -5.99 -1.16 0.97
N MET A 20 -6.08 0.16 1.14
CA MET A 20 -6.63 0.75 2.36
C MET A 20 -8.10 0.38 2.55
N TYR A 21 -8.90 0.40 1.48
CA TYR A 21 -10.28 -0.03 1.47
C TYR A 21 -10.38 -1.50 1.89
N PHE A 22 -9.61 -2.40 1.27
CA PHE A 22 -9.60 -3.81 1.63
C PHE A 22 -9.23 -4.04 3.10
N VAL A 23 -8.12 -3.45 3.55
CA VAL A 23 -7.62 -3.62 4.93
C VAL A 23 -8.65 -3.13 5.94
N ARG A 24 -9.30 -2.00 5.65
CA ARG A 24 -10.32 -1.43 6.54
C ARG A 24 -11.59 -2.29 6.59
N MET A 25 -12.04 -2.80 5.45
CA MET A 25 -13.30 -3.53 5.36
C MET A 25 -13.19 -4.97 5.86
N ASN A 26 -12.04 -5.61 5.66
CA ASN A 26 -11.84 -7.03 5.97
C ASN A 26 -11.00 -7.25 7.23
N ALA A 27 -10.36 -6.21 7.77
CA ALA A 27 -9.39 -6.33 8.87
C ALA A 27 -8.30 -7.38 8.57
N ASP A 28 -7.88 -7.45 7.30
CA ASP A 28 -6.92 -8.44 6.81
C ASP A 28 -6.03 -7.85 5.70
N TRP A 29 -4.94 -8.53 5.42
CA TRP A 29 -4.02 -8.20 4.34
C TRP A 29 -4.47 -8.76 3.00
N ASN A 30 -4.30 -7.97 1.93
CA ASN A 30 -4.51 -8.45 0.55
C ASN A 30 -3.26 -8.21 -0.29
N GLU A 31 -2.57 -9.32 -0.61
CA GLU A 31 -1.32 -9.28 -1.38
C GLU A 31 -1.53 -8.73 -2.80
N GLU A 32 -2.64 -9.09 -3.46
CA GLU A 32 -2.93 -8.65 -4.83
C GLU A 32 -3.11 -7.13 -4.93
N SER A 33 -3.91 -6.57 -4.02
CA SER A 33 -4.14 -5.12 -3.89
C SER A 33 -2.84 -4.38 -3.65
N PHE A 34 -1.97 -4.93 -2.80
CA PHE A 34 -0.67 -4.34 -2.51
C PHE A 34 0.30 -4.41 -3.69
N ILE A 35 0.39 -5.54 -4.40
CA ILE A 35 1.19 -5.67 -5.61
C ILE A 35 0.72 -4.66 -6.67
N LYS A 36 -0.60 -4.53 -6.84
CA LYS A 36 -1.20 -3.56 -7.77
C LYS A 36 -0.86 -2.13 -7.38
N MET A 37 -0.96 -1.79 -6.09
CA MET A 37 -0.55 -0.49 -5.56
C MET A 37 0.93 -0.20 -5.87
N GLU A 38 1.84 -1.14 -5.59
CA GLU A 38 3.28 -0.98 -5.86
C GLU A 38 3.55 -0.74 -7.35
N GLN A 39 2.90 -1.50 -8.23
CA GLN A 39 3.04 -1.35 -9.68
C GLN A 39 2.60 0.04 -10.14
N LEU A 40 1.42 0.49 -9.71
CA LEU A 40 0.87 1.80 -10.09
C LEU A 40 1.73 2.94 -9.55
N ILE A 41 2.23 2.84 -8.31
CA ILE A 41 3.17 3.82 -7.75
C ILE A 41 4.43 3.93 -8.60
N ARG A 42 5.04 2.80 -8.98
CA ARG A 42 6.25 2.80 -9.82
C ARG A 42 5.99 3.40 -11.20
N GLU A 43 4.82 3.13 -11.79
CA GLU A 43 4.40 3.75 -13.05
C GLU A 43 4.32 5.28 -12.94
N VAL A 44 3.65 5.79 -11.88
CA VAL A 44 3.54 7.24 -11.66
C VAL A 44 4.90 7.86 -11.41
N ILE A 45 5.74 7.28 -10.55
CA ILE A 45 7.08 7.82 -10.26
C ILE A 45 7.91 7.92 -11.55
N ARG A 46 7.92 6.87 -12.37
CA ARG A 46 8.64 6.85 -13.65
C ARG A 46 8.11 7.91 -14.62
N ASP A 47 6.80 8.04 -14.74
CA ASP A 47 6.19 8.98 -15.68
C ASP A 47 6.44 10.45 -15.28
N TYR A 48 6.55 10.75 -13.99
CA TYR A 48 6.79 12.10 -13.47
C TYR A 48 8.27 12.38 -13.13
N ALA A 49 9.19 11.46 -13.44
CA ALA A 49 10.61 11.58 -13.05
C ALA A 49 11.33 12.84 -13.56
N ASN A 50 10.85 13.45 -14.66
CA ASN A 50 11.40 14.67 -15.25
C ASN A 50 10.51 15.91 -15.02
N ASP A 51 9.45 15.78 -14.23
CA ASP A 51 8.54 16.88 -13.91
C ASP A 51 8.99 17.56 -12.61
N ASP A 52 8.77 18.87 -12.49
CA ASP A 52 9.20 19.64 -11.31
C ASP A 52 8.48 19.25 -10.00
N SER A 53 7.34 18.54 -10.10
CA SER A 53 6.57 18.11 -8.93
C SER A 53 5.59 16.97 -9.22
N TYR A 54 5.26 16.24 -8.16
CA TYR A 54 4.18 15.26 -8.19
C TYR A 54 2.80 15.90 -7.92
N PRO A 55 1.72 15.32 -8.45
CA PRO A 55 0.36 15.76 -8.14
C PRO A 55 0.03 15.70 -6.64
N LYS A 56 -0.65 16.72 -6.11
CA LYS A 56 -0.94 16.85 -4.66
C LYS A 56 -1.60 15.61 -4.05
N ARG A 57 -2.59 15.00 -4.73
CA ARG A 57 -3.27 13.79 -4.22
C ARG A 57 -2.33 12.57 -4.20
N PHE A 58 -1.41 12.46 -5.15
CA PHE A 58 -0.37 11.43 -5.12
C PHE A 58 0.55 11.62 -3.91
N ILE A 59 1.00 12.85 -3.64
CA ILE A 59 1.80 13.17 -2.44
C ILE A 59 1.03 12.83 -1.15
N ILE A 60 -0.24 13.22 -1.06
CA ILE A 60 -1.10 12.95 0.11
C ILE A 60 -1.18 11.45 0.42
N TYR A 61 -1.20 10.59 -0.60
CA TYR A 61 -1.22 9.14 -0.42
C TYR A 61 -0.06 8.65 0.45
N PHE A 62 1.17 9.12 0.18
CA PHE A 62 2.35 8.75 0.98
C PHE A 62 2.40 9.44 2.35
N MET A 63 1.77 10.62 2.48
CA MET A 63 1.77 11.38 3.74
C MET A 63 0.70 10.92 4.73
N ILE A 64 -0.42 10.39 4.25
CA ILE A 64 -1.61 10.11 5.07
C ILE A 64 -2.06 8.66 4.93
N GLU A 65 -2.29 8.17 3.71
CA GLU A 65 -2.89 6.85 3.49
C GLU A 65 -1.91 5.72 3.88
N ILE A 66 -0.67 5.74 3.37
CA ILE A 66 0.32 4.71 3.73
C ILE A 66 0.55 4.63 5.25
N PRO A 67 0.77 5.75 5.99
CA PRO A 67 0.81 5.72 7.45
C PRO A 67 -0.44 5.14 8.11
N SER A 68 -1.62 5.43 7.56
CA SER A 68 -2.89 4.89 8.08
C SER A 68 -2.99 3.38 7.88
N ILE A 69 -2.59 2.86 6.71
CA ILE A 69 -2.50 1.42 6.46
C ILE A 69 -1.53 0.75 7.45
N ILE A 70 -0.33 1.31 7.60
CA ILE A 70 0.66 0.81 8.58
C ILE A 70 0.08 0.78 9.99
N GLY A 71 -0.63 1.85 10.39
CA GLY A 71 -1.31 1.93 11.68
C GLY A 71 -2.31 0.79 11.86
N MET A 72 -3.19 0.55 10.89
CA MET A 72 -4.16 -0.56 10.92
C MET A 72 -3.47 -1.92 11.06
N LEU A 73 -2.47 -2.21 10.21
CA LEU A 73 -1.74 -3.47 10.24
C LEU A 73 -1.03 -3.72 11.57
N SER A 74 -0.55 -2.68 12.24
CA SER A 74 0.10 -2.81 13.56
C SER A 74 -0.82 -3.37 14.66
N HIS A 75 -2.14 -3.34 14.44
CA HIS A 75 -3.14 -3.92 15.33
C HIS A 75 -3.45 -5.40 15.04
N PHE A 76 -2.95 -5.97 13.93
CA PHE A 76 -3.18 -7.37 13.56
C PHE A 76 -2.24 -8.30 14.35
N LYS A 77 -2.62 -8.60 15.60
CA LYS A 77 -1.78 -9.34 16.56
C LYS A 77 -2.04 -10.85 16.61
N VAL A 78 -3.15 -11.29 16.04
CA VAL A 78 -3.66 -12.66 16.12
C VAL A 78 -3.83 -13.19 14.69
N CYS A 79 -3.23 -14.34 14.41
CA CYS A 79 -3.38 -15.08 13.16
C CYS A 79 -4.86 -15.48 12.97
N PRO A 80 -5.51 -15.03 11.89
CA PRO A 80 -6.88 -15.42 11.56
C PRO A 80 -6.98 -16.91 11.20
N GLU A 81 -8.17 -17.49 11.37
CA GLU A 81 -8.40 -18.93 11.09
C GLU A 81 -8.05 -19.34 9.65
N GLY A 82 -8.29 -18.48 8.66
CA GLY A 82 -7.93 -18.75 7.27
C GLY A 82 -6.43 -19.00 7.09
N TYR A 83 -5.58 -18.16 7.69
CA TYR A 83 -4.13 -18.34 7.67
C TYR A 83 -3.69 -19.59 8.44
N ILE A 84 -4.38 -19.94 9.53
CA ILE A 84 -4.09 -21.19 10.26
C ILE A 84 -4.34 -22.41 9.36
N GLN A 85 -5.43 -22.40 8.58
CA GLN A 85 -5.75 -23.47 7.61
C GLN A 85 -4.69 -23.57 6.50
N GLU A 86 -4.05 -22.46 6.15
CA GLU A 86 -2.91 -22.39 5.23
C GLU A 86 -1.57 -22.78 5.87
N GLY A 87 -1.55 -23.13 7.16
CA GLY A 87 -0.36 -23.60 7.87
C GLY A 87 0.44 -22.51 8.59
N TYR A 88 -0.08 -21.29 8.71
CA TYR A 88 0.58 -20.24 9.49
C TYR A 88 0.46 -20.49 11.00
N THR A 89 1.55 -20.20 11.71
CA THR A 89 1.55 -20.05 13.15
C THR A 89 1.27 -18.60 13.53
N GLN A 90 0.98 -18.34 14.80
CA GLN A 90 0.90 -16.98 15.32
C GLN A 90 2.18 -16.18 15.07
N GLU A 91 3.34 -16.84 15.16
CA GLU A 91 4.64 -16.23 14.91
C GLU A 91 4.85 -15.92 13.42
N SER A 92 4.58 -16.89 12.53
CA SER A 92 4.79 -16.68 11.09
C SER A 92 3.83 -15.63 10.53
N TYR A 93 2.59 -15.55 11.03
CA TYR A 93 1.67 -14.49 10.67
C TYR A 93 2.15 -13.11 11.14
N ARG A 94 2.64 -12.99 12.37
CA ARG A 94 3.22 -11.72 12.86
C ARG A 94 4.42 -11.29 12.03
N ASN A 95 5.27 -12.23 11.63
CA ASN A 95 6.40 -11.95 10.76
C ASN A 95 5.95 -11.49 9.37
N LEU A 96 4.91 -12.12 8.80
CA LEU A 96 4.29 -11.68 7.55
C LEU A 96 3.82 -10.21 7.66
N ILE A 97 3.01 -9.89 8.67
CA ILE A 97 2.50 -8.52 8.86
C ILE A 97 3.64 -7.52 9.07
N ALA A 98 4.66 -7.88 9.86
CA ALA A 98 5.84 -7.05 10.06
C ALA A 98 6.58 -6.77 8.74
N GLU A 99 6.79 -7.79 7.91
CA GLU A 99 7.40 -7.63 6.58
C GLU A 99 6.59 -6.68 5.69
N ARG A 100 5.25 -6.79 5.70
CA ARG A 100 4.38 -5.91 4.90
C ARG A 100 4.43 -4.46 5.39
N VAL A 101 4.47 -4.25 6.70
CA VAL A 101 4.69 -2.92 7.30
C VAL A 101 6.04 -2.34 6.89
N GLU A 102 7.12 -3.13 6.94
CA GLU A 102 8.45 -2.68 6.52
C GLU A 102 8.48 -2.28 5.03
N ARG A 103 7.83 -3.06 4.16
CA ARG A 103 7.73 -2.73 2.73
C ARG A 103 6.97 -1.42 2.49
N LEU A 104 5.85 -1.20 3.18
CA LEU A 104 5.10 0.07 3.11
C LEU A 104 5.93 1.25 3.61
N GLN A 105 6.65 1.08 4.73
CA GLN A 105 7.56 2.10 5.24
C GLN A 105 8.67 2.43 4.25
N LYS A 106 9.24 1.41 3.60
CA LYS A 106 10.27 1.57 2.57
C LYS A 106 9.74 2.34 1.37
N ILE A 107 8.57 1.97 0.83
CA ILE A 107 7.92 2.68 -0.30
C ILE A 107 7.72 4.16 0.05
N ARG A 108 7.20 4.44 1.25
CA ARG A 108 7.01 5.80 1.73
C ARG A 108 8.31 6.58 1.85
N LYS A 109 9.34 5.97 2.45
CA LYS A 109 10.65 6.58 2.62
C LYS A 109 11.29 6.88 1.26
N ASP A 110 11.28 5.92 0.34
CA ASP A 110 11.85 6.05 -1.00
C ASP A 110 11.18 7.21 -1.76
N PHE A 111 9.85 7.35 -1.65
CA PHE A 111 9.13 8.47 -2.24
C PHE A 111 9.52 9.81 -1.60
N ILE A 112 9.54 9.91 -0.26
CA ILE A 112 9.90 11.15 0.44
C ILE A 112 11.31 11.61 0.08
N MET A 113 12.25 10.68 -0.04
CA MET A 113 13.64 10.97 -0.44
C MET A 113 13.78 11.39 -1.91
N SER A 114 12.73 11.23 -2.72
CA SER A 114 12.69 11.64 -4.14
C SER A 114 12.01 12.99 -4.37
N LEU A 115 11.48 13.62 -3.31
CA LEU A 115 10.92 14.99 -3.35
C LEU A 115 12.03 16.03 -3.20
#